data_AF-A0A0W0R141-F1
#
_entry.id   AF-A0A0W0R141-F1
#
_cell.length_a   1.000
_cell.length_b   1.000
_cell.length_c   1.000
_cell.angle_alpha   90.00
_cell.angle_beta   90.00
_cell.angle_gamma   90.00
#
_symmetry.space_group_name_H-M   'P 1'
#
loop_
_entity.id
_entity.type
_entity.pdbx_description
1 polymer ?
#
loop_
_entity_poly.entity_id
_entity_poly.type
_entity_poly.pdbx_seq_one_letter_code
_entity_poly.pdbx_strand_id
1 'polypeptide(L)'
;MLKKLRTFLIILLWLSLGLAPLALLSYACYAGLCGGAEAAEIGRLGWMISYFGYFSWIYPIVVFACLYASYVNKERAFKFSIFLLILPLFLTLPLIYIQEQTHKIHLKHEAQQTYYYSIHANDFVCTPHQFIRISNNDNPQYSFFESSEGPYGEGWAVSVAYSTEELLALLKNKNISLSQCKTKAGKNLVL
;
A
#
# COMPACT_ATOMS: atom_id res chain seq x y z
N MET A 1 38.10 20.88 -2.69
CA MET A 1 37.15 19.75 -2.60
C MET A 1 36.10 19.96 -1.51
N LEU A 2 36.50 20.26 -0.25
CA LEU A 2 35.61 20.47 0.89
C LEU A 2 34.55 21.60 0.75
N LYS A 3 34.85 22.71 0.07
CA LYS A 3 33.86 23.78 -0.22
C LYS A 3 32.70 23.30 -1.10
N LYS A 4 32.99 22.51 -2.14
CA LYS A 4 31.97 21.92 -3.03
C LYS A 4 31.08 20.92 -2.30
N LEU A 5 31.68 20.10 -1.41
CA LEU A 5 30.94 19.16 -0.56
C LEU A 5 29.94 19.88 0.36
N ARG A 6 30.34 20.98 1.01
CA ARG A 6 29.44 21.77 1.85
C ARG A 6 28.24 22.31 1.07
N THR A 7 28.47 22.89 -0.11
CA THR A 7 27.39 23.38 -0.97
C THR A 7 26.44 22.26 -1.39
N PHE A 8 26.99 21.10 -1.76
CA PHE A 8 26.19 19.91 -2.09
C PHE A 8 25.31 19.46 -0.93
N LEU A 9 25.85 19.38 0.29
CA LEU A 9 25.09 19.00 1.49
C LEU A 9 23.97 20.00 1.83
N ILE A 10 24.21 21.31 1.64
CA ILE A 10 23.18 22.34 1.82
C ILE A 10 22.03 22.12 0.83
N ILE A 11 22.32 21.90 -0.45
CA ILE A 11 21.29 21.62 -1.46
C ILE A 11 20.51 20.36 -1.10
N LEU A 12 21.20 19.30 -0.69
CA LEU A 12 20.58 18.03 -0.32
C LEU A 12 19.65 18.18 0.90
N LEU A 13 20.05 18.97 1.90
CA LEU A 13 19.20 19.28 3.06
C LEU A 13 17.94 20.07 2.66
N TRP A 14 18.08 21.06 1.78
CA TRP A 14 16.92 21.79 1.26
C TRP A 14 15.95 20.86 0.55
N LEU A 15 16.44 19.96 -0.30
CA LEU A 15 15.59 18.96 -0.97
C LEU A 15 14.93 18.01 0.03
N SER A 16 15.65 17.60 1.07
CA SER A 16 15.13 16.69 2.09
C SER A 16 13.96 17.26 2.90
N LEU A 17 13.78 18.58 2.96
CA LEU A 17 12.60 19.18 3.59
C LEU A 17 11.29 18.73 2.92
N GLY A 18 11.34 18.32 1.65
CA GLY A 18 10.21 17.69 0.96
C GLY A 18 9.75 16.36 1.57
N LEU A 19 10.56 15.71 2.41
CA LEU A 19 10.17 14.51 3.14
C LEU A 19 9.15 14.79 4.24
N ALA A 20 9.15 16.00 4.82
CA ALA A 20 8.21 16.36 5.89
C ALA A 20 6.73 16.37 5.44
N PRO A 21 6.33 17.01 4.31
CA PRO A 21 4.96 16.92 3.83
C PRO A 21 4.58 15.49 3.41
N LEU A 22 5.51 14.70 2.86
CA LEU A 22 5.25 13.29 2.55
C LEU A 22 4.99 12.45 3.81
N ALA A 23 5.77 12.69 4.87
CA ALA A 23 5.55 12.05 6.17
C ALA A 23 4.22 12.48 6.79
N LEU A 24 3.82 13.75 6.64
CA LEU A 24 2.52 14.24 7.12
C LEU A 24 1.35 13.57 6.40
N LEU A 25 1.44 13.40 5.07
CA LEU A 25 0.44 12.68 4.28
C LEU A 25 0.36 11.21 4.70
N SER A 26 1.51 10.58 4.90
CA SER A 26 1.60 9.18 5.37
C SER A 26 1.00 9.02 6.76
N TYR A 27 1.32 9.94 7.68
CA TYR A 27 0.71 9.99 9.01
C TYR A 27 -0.81 10.11 8.91
N ALA A 28 -1.33 11.09 8.18
CA ALA A 28 -2.76 11.32 8.04
C ALA A 28 -3.47 10.07 7.49
N CYS A 29 -2.93 9.50 6.42
CA CYS A 29 -3.42 8.29 5.79
C CYS A 29 -3.52 7.12 6.80
N TYR A 30 -2.40 6.74 7.42
CA TYR A 30 -2.33 5.57 8.29
C TYR A 30 -2.90 5.79 9.70
N ALA A 31 -3.10 7.05 10.12
CA ALA A 31 -3.81 7.38 11.35
C ALA A 31 -5.34 7.22 11.24
N GLY A 32 -5.86 6.89 10.05
CA GLY A 32 -7.26 6.50 9.86
C GLY A 32 -8.01 7.23 8.74
N LEU A 33 -7.35 8.13 8.00
CA LEU A 33 -7.99 8.76 6.82
C LEU A 33 -7.99 7.83 5.60
N CYS A 34 -7.07 6.87 5.52
CA CYS A 34 -7.08 5.83 4.50
C CYS A 34 -7.78 4.57 5.01
N GLY A 35 -8.65 4.01 4.18
CA GLY A 35 -9.23 2.68 4.38
C GLY A 35 -8.39 1.58 3.73
N GLY A 36 -8.73 0.33 4.02
CA GLY A 36 -8.12 -0.85 3.40
C GLY A 36 -7.27 -1.70 4.35
N ALA A 37 -7.02 -2.94 3.95
CA ALA A 37 -6.30 -3.92 4.76
C ALA A 37 -4.83 -3.50 5.02
N GLU A 38 -4.21 -2.84 4.05
CA GLU A 38 -2.86 -2.28 4.18
C GLU A 38 -2.77 -1.20 5.27
N ALA A 39 -3.67 -0.21 5.18
CA ALA A 39 -3.72 0.88 6.15
C ALA A 39 -4.05 0.36 7.56
N ALA A 40 -4.89 -0.68 7.67
CA ALA A 40 -5.14 -1.35 8.94
C ALA A 40 -3.91 -2.09 9.48
N GLU A 41 -3.13 -2.79 8.65
CA GLU A 41 -1.90 -3.48 9.08
C GLU A 41 -0.84 -2.48 9.54
N ILE A 42 -0.62 -1.40 8.78
CA ILE A 42 0.30 -0.31 9.17
C ILE A 42 -0.22 0.42 10.40
N GLY A 43 -1.54 0.62 10.49
CA GLY A 43 -2.24 1.20 11.64
C GLY A 43 -1.99 0.45 12.95
N ARG A 44 -1.89 -0.89 12.88
CA ARG A 44 -1.55 -1.73 14.04
C ARG A 44 -0.10 -1.57 14.50
N LEU A 45 0.79 -1.14 13.61
CA LEU A 45 2.18 -0.81 13.92
C LEU A 45 2.28 0.64 14.41
N GLY A 46 1.64 0.95 15.54
CA GLY A 46 1.48 2.33 16.04
C GLY A 46 2.78 3.14 16.22
N TRP A 47 3.93 2.46 16.37
CA TRP A 47 5.24 3.11 16.39
C TRP A 47 5.61 3.75 15.03
N MET A 48 5.20 3.17 13.90
CA MET A 48 5.45 3.71 12.56
C MET A 48 4.65 5.01 12.34
N ILE A 49 3.36 5.00 12.72
CA ILE A 49 2.49 6.19 12.66
C ILE A 49 3.05 7.30 13.53
N SER A 50 3.43 6.97 14.77
CA SER A 50 4.03 7.92 15.70
C SER A 50 5.30 8.54 15.10
N TYR A 51 6.14 7.72 14.46
CA TYR A 51 7.34 8.23 13.80
C TYR A 51 7.03 9.18 12.64
N PHE A 52 6.07 8.87 11.76
CA PHE A 52 5.66 9.80 10.69
C PHE A 52 5.19 11.15 11.26
N GLY A 53 4.39 11.09 12.34
CA GLY A 53 3.94 12.27 13.07
C GLY A 53 5.14 13.07 13.59
N TYR A 54 5.99 12.48 14.43
CA TYR A 54 7.16 13.17 14.99
C TYR A 54 8.10 13.71 13.91
N PHE A 55 8.38 12.91 12.88
CA PHE A 55 9.25 13.29 11.78
C PHE A 55 8.73 14.53 11.04
N SER A 56 7.42 14.61 10.77
CA SER A 56 6.83 15.74 10.04
C SER A 56 7.05 17.10 10.72
N TRP A 57 7.14 17.15 12.05
CA TRP A 57 7.34 18.37 12.82
C TRP A 57 8.79 18.60 13.25
N ILE A 58 9.47 17.55 13.74
CA ILE A 58 10.83 17.66 14.30
C ILE A 58 11.87 17.79 13.21
N TYR A 59 11.71 17.07 12.08
CA TYR A 59 12.72 17.06 11.02
C TYR A 59 12.98 18.44 10.41
N PRO A 60 11.96 19.24 10.03
CA PRO A 60 12.19 20.60 9.55
C PRO A 60 12.95 21.47 10.55
N ILE A 61 12.60 21.40 11.84
CA ILE A 61 13.26 22.17 12.91
C ILE A 61 14.75 21.82 12.98
N VAL A 62 15.08 20.52 12.96
CA VAL A 62 16.48 20.07 12.98
C VAL A 62 17.23 20.51 11.73
N VAL A 63 16.63 20.41 10.55
CA VAL A 63 17.24 20.88 9.29
C VAL A 63 17.53 22.38 9.35
N PHE A 64 16.57 23.20 9.77
CA PHE A 64 16.78 24.66 9.90
C PHE A 64 17.85 25.00 10.93
N ALA A 65 17.86 24.33 12.09
CA ALA A 65 18.88 24.52 13.11
C ALA A 65 20.28 24.17 12.60
N CYS A 66 20.42 23.06 11.87
CA CYS A 66 21.69 22.63 11.28
C CYS A 66 22.16 23.56 10.15
N LEU A 67 21.25 24.03 9.30
CA LEU A 67 21.57 25.02 8.26
C LEU A 67 22.02 26.34 8.89
N TYR A 68 21.32 26.82 9.91
CA TYR A 68 21.68 28.04 10.64
C TYR A 68 23.04 27.90 11.34
N ALA A 69 23.25 26.81 12.09
CA ALA A 69 24.51 26.54 12.77
C ALA A 69 25.69 26.38 11.78
N SER A 70 25.45 25.80 10.60
CA SER A 70 26.43 25.75 9.51
C SER A 70 26.75 27.13 8.93
N TYR A 71 25.78 28.03 8.86
CA TYR A 71 25.99 29.40 8.40
C TYR A 71 26.83 30.20 9.39
N VAL A 72 26.50 30.14 10.69
CA VAL A 72 27.21 30.87 11.76
C VAL A 72 28.67 30.43 11.86
N ASN A 73 28.95 29.13 11.70
CA ASN A 73 30.30 28.56 11.87
C ASN A 73 31.12 28.49 10.57
N LYS A 74 30.74 29.24 9.53
CA LYS A 74 31.30 29.11 8.17
C LYS A 74 32.83 29.33 8.08
N GLU A 75 33.42 30.11 8.98
CA GLU A 75 34.85 30.52 8.91
C GLU A 75 35.74 29.86 9.96
N ARG A 76 35.23 29.58 11.17
CA ARG A 76 36.04 29.06 12.29
C ARG A 76 36.11 27.54 12.38
N ALA A 77 35.09 26.82 11.92
CA ALA A 77 34.98 25.38 12.16
C ALA A 77 34.41 24.65 10.94
N PHE A 78 35.12 24.71 9.81
CA PHE A 78 34.64 24.15 8.53
C PHE A 78 34.32 22.63 8.61
N LYS A 79 35.11 21.85 9.35
CA LYS A 79 34.85 20.41 9.59
C LYS A 79 33.59 20.19 10.45
N PHE A 80 33.39 21.01 11.48
CA PHE A 80 32.21 20.98 12.34
C PHE A 80 30.94 21.36 11.57
N SER A 81 31.03 22.35 10.68
CA SER A 81 29.94 22.71 9.76
C SER A 81 29.54 21.55 8.86
N ILE A 82 30.46 20.69 8.40
CA ILE A 82 30.10 19.52 7.59
C ILE A 82 29.36 18.50 8.45
N PHE A 83 29.87 18.22 9.65
CA PHE A 83 29.23 17.28 10.59
C PHE A 83 27.78 17.67 10.89
N LEU A 84 27.54 18.97 11.14
CA LEU A 84 26.19 19.51 11.37
C LEU A 84 25.25 19.31 10.17
N LEU A 85 25.76 19.37 8.94
CA LEU A 85 24.95 19.18 7.74
C LEU A 85 24.65 17.70 7.45
N ILE A 86 25.45 16.78 7.98
CA ILE A 86 25.23 15.34 7.84
C ILE A 86 24.23 14.84 8.87
N LEU A 87 24.18 15.43 10.07
CA LEU A 87 23.31 14.99 11.17
C LEU A 87 21.84 14.81 10.75
N PRO A 88 21.17 15.76 10.07
CA PRO A 88 19.78 15.56 9.67
C PRO A 88 19.62 14.40 8.67
N LEU A 89 20.63 14.13 7.83
CA LEU A 89 20.58 13.01 6.89
C LEU A 89 20.61 11.66 7.60
N PHE A 90 21.26 11.55 8.76
CA PHE A 90 21.15 10.34 9.57
C PHE A 90 19.75 10.17 10.17
N LEU A 91 19.05 11.27 10.47
CA LEU A 91 17.68 11.22 10.99
C LEU A 91 16.66 10.77 9.94
N THR A 92 17.00 10.74 8.66
CA THR A 92 16.11 10.20 7.62
C THR A 92 16.18 8.67 7.52
N LEU A 93 17.21 8.01 8.06
CA LEU A 93 17.37 6.55 7.96
C LEU A 93 16.18 5.76 8.49
N PRO A 94 15.60 6.07 9.66
CA PRO A 94 14.44 5.32 10.12
C PRO A 94 13.19 5.59 9.25
N LEU A 95 13.08 6.77 8.62
CA LEU A 95 12.00 7.04 7.67
C LEU A 95 12.12 6.13 6.43
N ILE A 96 13.34 5.97 5.91
CA ILE A 96 13.62 5.07 4.77
C ILE A 96 13.23 3.64 5.13
N TYR A 97 13.61 3.18 6.33
CA TYR A 97 13.23 1.86 6.82
C TYR A 97 11.71 1.68 6.92
N ILE A 98 11.00 2.65 7.49
CA ILE A 98 9.54 2.59 7.61
C ILE A 98 8.88 2.58 6.22
N GLN A 99 9.38 3.37 5.26
CA GLN A 99 8.88 3.35 3.89
C GLN A 99 9.12 1.99 3.22
N GLU A 100 10.26 1.35 3.44
CA GLU A 100 10.54 0.00 2.93
C GLU A 100 9.55 -1.03 3.50
N GLN A 101 9.27 -0.98 4.81
CA GLN A 101 8.29 -1.86 5.43
C GLN A 101 6.88 -1.62 4.91
N THR A 102 6.50 -0.34 4.75
CA THR A 102 5.22 0.07 4.15
C THR A 102 5.08 -0.50 2.75
N HIS A 103 6.12 -0.41 1.92
CA HIS A 103 6.13 -0.94 0.56
C HIS A 103 6.00 -2.49 0.54
N LYS A 104 6.68 -3.20 1.45
CA LYS A 104 6.55 -4.66 1.58
C LYS A 104 5.12 -5.07 1.95
N ILE A 105 4.47 -4.33 2.85
CA ILE A 105 3.07 -4.58 3.22
C ILE A 105 2.17 -4.34 2.01
N HIS A 106 2.36 -3.23 1.29
CA HIS A 106 1.60 -2.95 0.07
C HIS A 106 1.73 -4.07 -0.96
N LEU A 107 2.95 -4.46 -1.33
CA LEU A 107 3.17 -5.54 -2.30
C LEU A 107 2.56 -6.88 -1.87
N LYS A 108 2.59 -7.19 -0.56
CA LYS A 108 1.96 -8.39 -0.01
C LYS A 108 0.45 -8.36 -0.21
N HIS A 109 -0.21 -7.24 0.09
CA HIS A 109 -1.66 -7.10 -0.08
C HIS A 109 -2.06 -7.03 -1.55
N GLU A 110 -1.31 -6.33 -2.39
CA GLU A 110 -1.50 -6.29 -3.84
C GLU A 110 -1.42 -7.70 -4.44
N ALA A 111 -0.42 -8.49 -4.05
CA ALA A 111 -0.29 -9.88 -4.48
C ALA A 111 -1.46 -10.76 -3.98
N GLN A 112 -1.91 -10.56 -2.73
CA GLN A 112 -3.06 -11.28 -2.18
C GLN A 112 -4.36 -10.93 -2.88
N GLN A 113 -4.61 -9.65 -3.16
CA GLN A 113 -5.78 -9.20 -3.92
C GLN A 113 -5.73 -9.74 -5.35
N THR A 114 -4.60 -9.61 -6.03
CA THR A 114 -4.41 -10.13 -7.39
C THR A 114 -4.68 -11.62 -7.44
N TYR A 115 -4.14 -12.38 -6.49
CA TYR A 115 -4.41 -13.82 -6.38
C TYR A 115 -5.90 -14.09 -6.15
N TYR A 116 -6.51 -13.41 -5.19
CA TYR A 116 -7.92 -13.61 -4.81
C TYR A 116 -8.88 -13.36 -5.98
N TYR A 117 -8.66 -12.30 -6.76
CA TYR A 117 -9.49 -11.93 -7.92
C TYR A 117 -9.10 -12.63 -9.23
N SER A 118 -8.02 -13.41 -9.25
CA SER A 118 -7.62 -14.16 -10.43
C SER A 118 -8.37 -15.50 -10.58
N ILE A 119 -8.58 -15.93 -11.83
CA ILE A 119 -9.21 -17.22 -12.15
C ILE A 119 -8.20 -18.37 -11.98
N HIS A 120 -8.47 -19.27 -11.03
CA HIS A 120 -7.71 -20.48 -10.78
C HIS A 120 -8.22 -21.68 -11.60
N ALA A 121 -7.50 -22.81 -11.55
CA ALA A 121 -7.81 -23.99 -12.35
C ALA A 121 -9.16 -24.65 -12.00
N ASN A 122 -9.54 -24.58 -10.72
CA ASN A 122 -10.76 -25.19 -10.19
C ASN A 122 -11.96 -24.23 -10.15
N ASP A 123 -11.75 -22.96 -10.52
CA ASP A 123 -12.83 -21.99 -10.60
C ASP A 123 -13.69 -22.28 -11.84
N PHE A 124 -15.00 -22.04 -11.71
CA PHE A 124 -15.96 -22.23 -12.80
C PHE A 124 -16.18 -20.89 -13.48
N VAL A 125 -15.59 -20.73 -14.66
CA VAL A 125 -15.72 -19.52 -15.48
C VAL A 125 -17.04 -19.58 -16.24
N CYS A 126 -17.91 -18.61 -16.02
CA CYS A 126 -19.21 -18.52 -16.69
C CYS A 126 -19.14 -17.58 -17.90
N THR A 127 -18.37 -16.49 -17.79
CA THR A 127 -18.04 -15.53 -18.87
C THR A 127 -16.62 -14.99 -18.65
N PRO A 128 -15.99 -14.28 -19.61
CA PRO A 128 -14.61 -13.78 -19.47
C PRO A 128 -14.32 -12.94 -18.22
N HIS A 129 -15.35 -12.32 -17.63
CA HIS A 129 -15.25 -11.44 -16.46
C HIS A 129 -16.03 -11.96 -15.25
N GLN A 130 -16.57 -13.18 -15.32
CA GLN A 130 -17.38 -13.76 -14.23
C GLN A 130 -17.00 -15.21 -13.97
N PHE A 131 -16.72 -15.53 -12.71
CA PHE A 131 -16.40 -16.89 -12.29
C PHE A 131 -16.95 -17.19 -10.90
N ILE A 132 -17.13 -18.49 -10.62
CA ILE A 132 -17.57 -19.01 -9.34
C ILE A 132 -16.40 -19.78 -8.72
N ARG A 133 -16.06 -19.44 -7.49
CA ARG A 133 -15.15 -20.24 -6.65
C ARG A 133 -15.96 -20.95 -5.58
N ILE A 134 -15.72 -22.25 -5.46
CA ILE A 134 -16.34 -23.08 -4.42
C ILE A 134 -15.32 -23.28 -3.30
N SER A 135 -15.69 -22.91 -2.09
CA SER A 135 -14.94 -23.24 -0.88
C SER A 135 -15.65 -24.39 -0.17
N ASN A 136 -15.01 -25.55 -0.11
CA ASN A 136 -15.51 -26.73 0.58
C ASN A 136 -14.94 -26.79 2.00
N ASN A 137 -15.30 -25.79 2.82
CA ASN A 137 -15.15 -25.91 4.27
C ASN A 137 -16.34 -26.70 4.85
N ASP A 138 -16.55 -26.69 6.16
CA ASP A 138 -17.61 -27.43 6.86
C ASP A 138 -19.03 -27.25 6.27
N ASN A 139 -19.27 -26.18 5.48
CA ASN A 139 -20.41 -26.01 4.59
C ASN A 139 -19.95 -25.47 3.22
N PRO A 140 -20.61 -25.83 2.10
CA PRO A 140 -20.27 -25.32 0.78
C PRO A 140 -20.57 -23.82 0.69
N GLN A 141 -19.54 -23.03 0.40
CA GLN A 141 -19.66 -21.59 0.14
C GLN A 141 -19.34 -21.31 -1.32
N TYR A 142 -20.22 -20.57 -1.98
CA TYR A 142 -20.07 -20.18 -3.38
C TYR A 142 -19.79 -18.69 -3.48
N SER A 143 -18.57 -18.33 -3.89
CA SER A 143 -18.20 -16.96 -4.15
C SER A 143 -18.31 -16.68 -5.65
N PHE A 144 -19.25 -15.82 -6.03
CA PHE A 144 -19.42 -15.33 -7.38
C PHE A 144 -18.64 -14.02 -7.56
N PHE A 145 -17.68 -14.03 -8.47
CA PHE A 145 -16.83 -12.90 -8.82
C PHE A 145 -17.31 -12.33 -10.14
N GLU A 146 -17.45 -11.01 -10.20
CA GLU A 146 -17.81 -10.27 -11.41
C GLU A 146 -16.93 -9.04 -11.50
N SER A 147 -16.19 -8.91 -12.61
CA SER A 147 -15.48 -7.69 -12.90
C SER A 147 -16.29 -6.76 -13.80
N SER A 148 -16.18 -5.47 -13.53
CA SER A 148 -16.78 -4.41 -14.33
C SER A 148 -15.73 -3.34 -14.60
N GLU A 149 -15.57 -2.96 -15.86
CA GLU A 149 -14.76 -1.80 -16.23
C GLU A 149 -15.49 -0.51 -15.81
N GLY A 150 -14.79 0.32 -15.05
CA GLY A 150 -15.23 1.65 -14.67
C GLY A 150 -14.25 2.73 -15.10
N PRO A 151 -14.61 4.02 -14.91
CA PRO A 151 -13.76 5.15 -15.28
C PRO A 151 -12.43 5.22 -14.52
N TYR A 152 -12.27 4.42 -13.45
CA TYR A 152 -11.07 4.34 -12.62
C TYR A 152 -10.37 2.99 -12.70
N GLY A 153 -10.72 2.14 -13.67
CA GLY A 153 -10.15 0.81 -13.88
C GLY A 153 -11.16 -0.33 -13.70
N GLU A 154 -10.65 -1.56 -13.71
CA GLU A 154 -11.44 -2.78 -13.51
C GLU A 154 -11.73 -2.99 -12.01
N GLY A 155 -13.00 -2.93 -11.64
CA GLY A 155 -13.46 -3.21 -10.27
C GLY A 155 -14.04 -4.62 -10.18
N TRP A 156 -13.84 -5.28 -9.04
CA TRP A 156 -14.41 -6.61 -8.76
C TRP A 156 -15.53 -6.51 -7.73
N ALA A 157 -16.68 -7.09 -8.05
CA ALA A 157 -17.76 -7.36 -7.12
C ALA A 157 -17.73 -8.84 -6.73
N VAL A 158 -17.88 -9.12 -5.42
CA VAL A 158 -17.96 -10.49 -4.91
C VAL A 158 -19.28 -10.66 -4.18
N SER A 159 -20.07 -11.62 -4.63
CA SER A 159 -21.30 -12.03 -3.96
C SER A 159 -21.13 -13.44 -3.41
N VAL A 160 -21.57 -13.65 -2.17
CA VAL A 160 -21.42 -14.93 -1.48
C VAL A 160 -22.80 -15.57 -1.32
N ALA A 161 -22.90 -16.84 -1.69
CA ALA A 161 -24.04 -17.71 -1.43
C ALA A 161 -23.61 -18.87 -0.51
N TYR A 162 -24.45 -19.18 0.47
CA TYR A 162 -24.21 -20.23 1.47
C TYR A 162 -25.03 -21.50 1.21
N SER A 163 -25.84 -21.50 0.14
CA SER A 163 -26.59 -22.66 -0.32
C SER A 163 -26.63 -22.74 -1.84
N THR A 164 -26.89 -23.94 -2.37
CA THR A 164 -27.13 -24.17 -3.79
C THR A 164 -28.29 -23.32 -4.31
N GLU A 165 -29.34 -23.14 -3.52
CA GLU A 165 -30.53 -22.36 -3.89
C GLU A 165 -30.21 -20.88 -4.04
N GLU A 166 -29.42 -20.31 -3.13
CA GLU A 166 -28.94 -18.93 -3.21
C GLU A 166 -28.07 -18.70 -4.44
N LEU A 167 -27.17 -19.65 -4.75
CA LEU A 167 -26.34 -19.57 -5.94
C LEU A 167 -27.20 -19.61 -7.22
N LEU A 168 -28.16 -20.54 -7.31
CA LEU A 168 -29.05 -20.64 -8.47
C LEU A 168 -29.91 -19.38 -8.64
N ALA A 169 -30.40 -18.80 -7.55
CA ALA A 169 -31.13 -17.54 -7.59
C ALA A 169 -30.25 -16.38 -8.08
N LEU A 170 -28.99 -16.32 -7.62
CA LEU A 170 -28.02 -15.31 -8.04
C LEU A 170 -27.70 -15.42 -9.54
N LEU A 171 -27.41 -16.63 -10.02
CA LEU A 171 -27.14 -16.87 -11.45
C LEU A 171 -28.35 -16.53 -12.32
N LYS A 172 -29.56 -16.89 -11.87
CA LYS A 172 -30.81 -16.54 -12.57
C LYS A 172 -31.01 -15.03 -12.67
N ASN A 173 -30.77 -14.28 -11.58
CA ASN A 173 -30.87 -12.81 -11.58
C ASN A 173 -29.87 -12.16 -12.56
N LYS A 174 -28.71 -12.80 -12.74
CA LYS A 174 -27.65 -12.36 -13.66
C LYS A 174 -27.81 -12.90 -15.09
N ASN A 175 -28.88 -13.65 -15.39
CA ASN A 175 -29.11 -14.33 -16.67
C ASN A 175 -27.98 -15.30 -17.08
N ILE A 176 -27.33 -15.94 -16.12
CA ILE A 176 -26.26 -16.92 -16.33
C ILE A 176 -26.85 -18.33 -16.18
N SER A 177 -26.64 -19.18 -17.17
CA SER A 177 -26.99 -20.60 -17.08
C SER A 177 -25.84 -21.40 -16.46
N LEU A 178 -26.17 -22.36 -15.58
CA LEU A 178 -25.18 -23.25 -14.96
C LEU A 178 -24.30 -23.96 -16.00
N SER A 179 -24.86 -24.30 -17.16
CA SER A 179 -24.16 -24.96 -18.26
C SER A 179 -23.06 -24.11 -18.93
N GLN A 180 -23.09 -22.80 -18.72
CA GLN A 180 -22.06 -21.88 -19.21
C GLN A 180 -20.83 -21.86 -18.28
N CYS A 181 -21.01 -22.25 -17.01
CA CYS A 181 -19.96 -22.24 -16.00
C CYS A 181 -19.09 -23.50 -16.08
N LYS A 182 -17.85 -23.34 -16.53
CA LYS A 182 -16.90 -24.45 -16.73
C LYS A 182 -15.53 -24.15 -16.13
N THR A 183 -14.89 -25.19 -15.61
CA THR A 183 -13.47 -25.12 -15.23
C THR A 183 -12.58 -25.02 -16.47
N LYS A 184 -11.29 -24.66 -16.28
CA LYS A 184 -10.29 -24.70 -17.37
C LYS A 184 -10.16 -26.07 -18.03
N ALA A 185 -10.48 -27.14 -17.30
CA ALA A 185 -10.51 -28.52 -17.80
C ALA A 185 -11.81 -28.89 -18.52
N GLY A 186 -12.75 -27.96 -18.69
CA GLY A 186 -14.03 -28.18 -19.37
C GLY A 186 -15.09 -28.90 -18.53
N LYS A 187 -14.85 -29.14 -17.24
CA LYS A 187 -15.86 -29.72 -16.34
C LYS A 187 -16.94 -28.68 -16.03
N ASN A 188 -18.20 -29.05 -16.24
CA ASN A 188 -19.34 -28.22 -15.89
C ASN A 188 -19.49 -28.15 -14.36
N LEU A 189 -20.02 -27.04 -13.87
CA LEU A 189 -20.51 -26.95 -12.51
C LEU A 189 -21.68 -27.92 -12.32
N VAL A 190 -21.56 -28.82 -11.35
CA VAL A 190 -22.62 -29.74 -10.92
C VAL A 190 -22.86 -29.45 -9.44
N LEU A 191 -24.08 -29.01 -9.11
CA LEU A 191 -24.52 -28.64 -7.76
C LEU A 191 -25.46 -29.69 -7.19
#